data_AF-A0A8J5S5L9-F1
#
_entry.id   AF-A0A8J5S5L9-F1
#
_cell.length_a   1.000
_cell.length_b   1.000
_cell.length_c   1.000
_cell.angle_alpha   90.00
_cell.angle_beta   90.00
_cell.angle_gamma   90.00
#
_symmetry.space_group_name_H-M   'P 1'
#
loop_
_entity.id
_entity.type
_entity.pdbx_description
1 polymer ?
#
loop_
_entity_poly.entity_id
_entity_poly.type
_entity_poly.pdbx_seq_one_letter_code
_entity_poly.pdbx_strand_id
1 'polypeptide(L)'
;MFPTKDLVFHHLSRYLFHPANAVWHAITAYYRAHLAGADQLVGIQLRVFHEETPPVAQVVLDQALSCARREKLLPAAGTTTVSTQAVLVTSLNSWYYERIREEFGGGVHQPSHEGRQRSENTAHDMRALTEMYLLSTCDVLLTSGFSTFGYVAQGLAGVRPWLLPRHPWWEKQPATEVPDPPCMRVPSPEPCFHSPSYYDCAARKDYDDIGKAAPYVRRCMDVSWGTQLVNGSSQW
;
A
#
# COMPACT_ATOMS: atom_id res chain seq x y z
N MET A 1 -12.99 9.85 -21.59
CA MET A 1 -13.54 8.93 -20.56
C MET A 1 -13.25 9.43 -19.15
N PHE A 2 -12.01 9.81 -18.82
CA PHE A 2 -11.65 10.26 -17.46
C PHE A 2 -11.18 11.72 -17.46
N PRO A 3 -12.02 12.69 -17.02
CA PRO A 3 -11.61 14.07 -16.82
C PRO A 3 -10.53 14.19 -15.74
N THR A 4 -10.73 13.50 -14.61
CA THR A 4 -9.75 13.34 -13.55
C THR A 4 -8.81 12.20 -13.90
N LYS A 5 -7.58 12.53 -14.30
CA LYS A 5 -6.64 11.57 -14.93
C LYS A 5 -6.08 10.54 -13.96
N ASP A 6 -6.10 10.82 -12.67
CA ASP A 6 -5.55 9.99 -11.59
C ASP A 6 -6.60 9.15 -10.84
N LEU A 7 -7.75 8.89 -11.47
CA LEU A 7 -8.81 8.04 -10.89
C LEU A 7 -9.31 6.97 -11.87
N VAL A 8 -8.51 6.62 -12.88
CA VAL A 8 -8.85 5.60 -13.88
C VAL A 8 -9.09 4.25 -13.22
N PHE A 9 -8.11 3.74 -12.47
CA PHE A 9 -8.22 2.46 -11.79
C PHE A 9 -9.28 2.50 -10.69
N HIS A 10 -9.43 3.62 -9.98
CA HIS A 10 -10.49 3.78 -8.98
C HIS A 10 -11.89 3.55 -9.55
N HIS A 11 -12.21 4.20 -10.68
CA HIS A 11 -13.51 4.04 -11.32
C HIS A 11 -13.70 2.66 -11.93
N LEU A 12 -12.70 2.15 -12.66
CA LEU A 12 -12.82 0.86 -13.35
C LEU A 12 -12.86 -0.31 -12.36
N SER A 13 -12.03 -0.29 -11.31
CA SER A 13 -11.99 -1.38 -10.33
C SER A 13 -13.31 -1.54 -9.59
N ARG A 14 -13.95 -0.42 -9.19
CA ARG A 14 -15.26 -0.44 -8.52
C ARG A 14 -16.42 -0.85 -9.41
N TYR A 15 -16.25 -0.76 -10.73
CA TYR A 15 -17.23 -1.22 -11.72
C TYR A 15 -17.04 -2.70 -12.06
N LEU A 16 -15.79 -3.16 -12.16
CA LEU A 16 -15.47 -4.52 -12.63
C LEU A 16 -15.39 -5.54 -11.50
N PHE A 17 -14.84 -5.15 -10.35
CA PHE A 17 -14.52 -6.08 -9.28
C PHE A 17 -15.56 -5.97 -8.18
N HIS A 18 -16.41 -7.00 -8.11
CA HIS A 18 -17.33 -7.21 -7.01
C HIS A 18 -17.02 -8.56 -6.37
N PRO A 19 -16.70 -8.60 -5.07
CA PRO A 19 -16.33 -9.84 -4.41
C PRO A 19 -17.54 -10.79 -4.36
N ALA A 20 -17.30 -12.08 -4.63
CA ALA A 20 -18.33 -13.11 -4.45
C ALA A 20 -18.77 -13.19 -2.98
N ASN A 21 -19.98 -13.72 -2.74
CA ASN A 21 -20.60 -13.75 -1.40
C ASN A 21 -19.67 -14.27 -0.30
N ALA A 22 -18.91 -15.34 -0.54
CA ALA A 22 -18.00 -15.89 0.45
C ALA A 22 -16.91 -14.89 0.89
N VAL A 23 -16.34 -14.15 -0.06
CA VAL A 23 -15.34 -13.09 0.21
C VAL A 23 -16.04 -11.90 0.88
N TRP A 24 -17.21 -11.49 0.39
CA TRP A 24 -17.96 -10.38 0.97
C TRP A 24 -18.39 -10.64 2.42
N HIS A 25 -18.78 -11.87 2.74
CA HIS A 25 -19.08 -12.28 4.11
C HIS A 25 -17.83 -12.20 5.01
N ALA A 26 -16.67 -12.64 4.52
CA ALA A 26 -15.42 -12.51 5.27
C ALA A 26 -15.07 -11.03 5.54
N ILE A 27 -15.15 -10.17 4.51
CA ILE A 27 -14.92 -8.73 4.63
C ILE A 27 -15.86 -8.11 5.67
N THR A 28 -17.17 -8.32 5.51
CA THR A 28 -18.17 -7.67 6.36
C THR A 28 -18.17 -8.20 7.79
N ALA A 29 -17.92 -9.49 8.00
CA ALA A 29 -17.80 -10.06 9.34
C ALA A 29 -16.58 -9.48 10.08
N TYR A 30 -15.42 -9.43 9.41
CA TYR A 30 -14.20 -8.89 10.02
C TYR A 30 -14.32 -7.40 10.33
N TYR A 31 -14.82 -6.60 9.37
CA TYR A 31 -15.02 -5.17 9.55
C TYR A 31 -15.94 -4.88 10.74
N ARG A 32 -17.07 -5.56 10.85
CA ARG A 32 -18.02 -5.36 11.97
C ARG A 32 -17.43 -5.76 13.33
N ALA A 33 -16.64 -6.84 13.37
CA ALA A 33 -16.08 -7.35 14.62
C ALA A 33 -14.90 -6.52 15.15
N HIS A 34 -14.14 -5.87 14.26
CA HIS A 34 -12.85 -5.28 14.63
C HIS A 34 -12.69 -3.80 14.25
N LEU A 35 -13.37 -3.32 13.22
CA LEU A 35 -13.07 -2.01 12.62
C LEU A 35 -14.23 -1.00 12.75
N ALA A 36 -15.49 -1.45 12.75
CA ALA A 36 -16.66 -0.58 12.63
C ALA A 36 -16.86 0.43 13.79
N GLY A 37 -16.28 0.17 14.97
CA GLY A 37 -16.40 1.04 16.15
C GLY A 37 -15.29 2.09 16.27
N ALA A 38 -14.37 2.15 15.31
CA ALA A 38 -13.25 3.06 15.33
C ALA A 38 -13.60 4.41 14.69
N ASP A 39 -13.20 5.51 15.32
CA ASP A 39 -13.31 6.87 14.77
C ASP A 39 -12.37 7.08 13.57
N GLN A 40 -11.25 6.35 13.54
CA GLN A 40 -10.27 6.39 12.46
C GLN A 40 -9.67 5.02 12.21
N LEU A 41 -9.60 4.64 10.93
CA LEU A 41 -9.01 3.40 10.45
C LEU A 41 -7.69 3.67 9.72
N VAL A 42 -6.62 3.04 10.20
CA VAL A 42 -5.30 3.13 9.57
C VAL A 42 -4.88 1.75 9.06
N GLY A 43 -4.78 1.61 7.74
CA GLY A 43 -4.30 0.40 7.10
C GLY A 43 -2.79 0.44 6.89
N ILE A 44 -2.09 -0.62 7.30
CA ILE A 44 -0.65 -0.80 7.12
C ILE A 44 -0.42 -2.07 6.30
N GLN A 45 -0.09 -1.87 5.03
CA GLN A 45 0.21 -2.95 4.09
C GLN A 45 1.74 -3.14 4.01
N LEU A 46 2.22 -4.25 4.58
CA LEU A 46 3.63 -4.63 4.58
C LEU A 46 3.89 -5.76 3.60
N ARG A 47 4.79 -5.54 2.64
CA ARG A 47 5.30 -6.56 1.73
C ARG A 47 6.81 -6.42 1.62
N VAL A 48 7.52 -7.48 2.00
CA VAL A 48 8.97 -7.56 1.85
C VAL A 48 9.31 -8.46 0.68
N PHE A 49 10.20 -7.99 -0.19
CA PHE A 49 10.66 -8.71 -1.40
C PHE A 49 12.08 -9.29 -1.24
N HIS A 50 12.49 -9.49 0.01
CA HIS A 50 13.75 -10.11 0.41
C HIS A 50 13.46 -11.16 1.49
N GLU A 51 14.49 -11.87 1.93
CA GLU A 51 14.38 -12.75 3.10
C GLU A 51 13.95 -11.93 4.32
N GLU A 52 12.81 -12.32 4.92
CA GLU A 52 12.20 -11.62 6.06
C GLU A 52 12.86 -12.04 7.39
N THR A 53 14.18 -11.99 7.45
CA THR A 53 14.99 -12.24 8.64
C THR A 53 15.69 -10.96 9.11
N PRO A 54 16.11 -10.86 10.38
CA PRO A 54 16.95 -9.74 10.82
C PRO A 54 18.22 -9.63 9.98
N PRO A 55 18.65 -8.42 9.60
CA PRO A 55 18.13 -7.12 10.02
C PRO A 55 16.90 -6.61 9.22
N VAL A 56 16.59 -7.20 8.06
CA VAL A 56 15.58 -6.69 7.11
C VAL A 56 14.19 -6.55 7.76
N ALA A 57 13.73 -7.57 8.46
CA ALA A 57 12.41 -7.52 9.11
C ALA A 57 12.32 -6.38 10.14
N GLN A 58 13.40 -6.15 10.91
CA GLN A 58 13.45 -5.06 11.87
C GLN A 58 13.44 -3.69 11.18
N VAL A 59 14.22 -3.52 10.11
CA VAL A 59 14.25 -2.27 9.33
C VAL A 59 12.88 -1.94 8.74
N VAL A 60 12.15 -2.93 8.23
CA VAL A 60 10.79 -2.72 7.69
C VAL A 60 9.81 -2.29 8.78
N LEU A 61 9.87 -2.93 9.95
CA LEU A 61 9.07 -2.53 11.11
C LEU A 61 9.39 -1.09 11.53
N ASP A 62 10.67 -0.79 11.72
CA ASP A 62 11.15 0.51 12.17
C ASP A 62 10.79 1.61 11.15
N GLN A 63 10.86 1.30 9.85
CA GLN A 63 10.44 2.21 8.78
C GLN A 63 8.94 2.51 8.85
N ALA A 64 8.10 1.49 8.99
CA ALA A 64 6.65 1.66 9.08
C ALA A 64 6.25 2.50 10.31
N LEU A 65 6.86 2.19 11.47
CA LEU A 65 6.63 2.92 12.72
C LEU A 65 7.16 4.37 12.65
N SER A 66 8.34 4.56 12.07
CA SER A 66 8.92 5.90 11.88
C SER A 66 8.04 6.76 10.98
N CYS A 67 7.53 6.20 9.88
CA CYS A 67 6.56 6.88 9.04
C CYS A 67 5.28 7.22 9.80
N ALA A 68 4.68 6.23 10.46
CA ALA A 68 3.42 6.42 11.17
C ALA A 68 3.50 7.49 12.26
N ARG A 69 4.62 7.57 12.99
CA ARG A 69 4.87 8.62 13.99
C ARG A 69 5.15 9.97 13.35
N ARG A 70 6.05 10.03 12.35
CA ARG A 70 6.43 11.27 11.66
C ARG A 70 5.23 11.98 11.03
N GLU A 71 4.36 11.21 10.38
CA GLU A 71 3.18 11.72 9.69
C GLU A 71 1.92 11.74 10.58
N LYS A 72 2.07 11.46 11.89
CA LYS A 72 1.00 11.48 12.90
C LYS A 72 -0.19 10.60 12.54
N LEU A 73 0.09 9.44 11.96
CA LEU A 73 -0.90 8.43 11.61
C LEU A 73 -1.28 7.57 12.79
N LEU A 74 -0.37 7.38 13.75
CA LEU A 74 -0.60 6.65 15.00
C LEU A 74 -0.32 7.58 16.18
N PRO A 75 -1.01 7.39 17.33
CA PRO A 75 -0.74 8.16 18.54
C PRO A 75 0.68 7.93 19.03
N ALA A 76 1.22 8.89 19.78
CA ALA A 76 2.52 8.71 20.43
C ALA A 76 2.42 7.58 21.46
N ALA A 77 3.46 6.74 21.57
CA ALA A 77 3.52 5.67 22.55
C ALA A 77 3.16 6.19 23.96
N GLY A 78 2.18 5.56 24.61
CA GLY A 78 1.72 5.94 25.95
C GLY A 78 0.69 7.09 26.03
N THR A 79 0.17 7.60 24.90
CA THR A 79 -0.95 8.57 24.95
C THR A 79 -2.30 7.87 25.05
N THR A 80 -2.98 8.06 26.19
CA THR A 80 -4.37 7.66 26.45
C THR A 80 -5.37 8.65 25.83
N THR A 81 -5.24 8.94 24.54
CA THR A 81 -6.29 9.71 23.85
C THR A 81 -7.49 8.82 23.59
N VAL A 82 -8.68 9.33 23.90
CA VAL A 82 -10.00 8.66 23.85
C VAL A 82 -10.52 8.45 22.41
N SER A 83 -9.72 8.81 21.39
CA SER A 83 -10.02 8.50 19.99
C SER A 83 -9.89 6.99 19.76
N THR A 84 -10.97 6.32 19.37
CA THR A 84 -10.96 4.88 19.10
C THR A 84 -10.32 4.62 17.73
N GLN A 85 -9.00 4.69 17.65
CA GLN A 85 -8.30 4.35 16.42
C GLN A 85 -8.14 2.83 16.30
N ALA A 86 -8.42 2.27 15.12
CA ALA A 86 -8.09 0.89 14.79
C ALA A 86 -7.06 0.81 13.68
N VAL A 87 -6.07 -0.08 13.87
CA VAL A 87 -4.95 -0.28 12.95
C VAL A 87 -5.09 -1.64 12.31
N LEU A 88 -5.26 -1.68 10.99
CA LEU A 88 -5.34 -2.90 10.22
C LEU A 88 -3.98 -3.21 9.58
N VAL A 89 -3.31 -4.26 10.04
CA VAL A 89 -2.02 -4.71 9.49
C VAL A 89 -2.25 -5.90 8.56
N THR A 90 -1.71 -5.83 7.35
CA THR A 90 -1.68 -6.96 6.40
C THR A 90 -0.24 -7.28 6.03
N SER A 91 0.19 -8.51 6.30
CA SER A 91 1.51 -9.04 5.98
C SER A 91 1.43 -10.57 5.90
N LEU A 92 2.33 -11.18 5.14
CA LEU A 92 2.49 -12.63 5.18
C LEU A 92 2.98 -13.10 6.56
N ASN A 93 3.75 -12.27 7.26
CA ASN A 93 4.39 -12.61 8.53
C ASN A 93 3.65 -11.93 9.71
N SER A 94 3.17 -12.73 10.66
CA SER A 94 2.45 -12.21 11.85
C SER A 94 3.33 -11.40 12.79
N TRP A 95 4.66 -11.56 12.69
CA TRP A 95 5.60 -10.88 13.56
C TRP A 95 5.44 -9.35 13.56
N TYR A 96 5.18 -8.73 12.41
CA TYR A 96 4.95 -7.28 12.34
C TYR A 96 3.71 -6.85 13.14
N TYR A 97 2.61 -7.59 13.01
CA TYR A 97 1.39 -7.34 13.76
C TYR A 97 1.63 -7.49 15.26
N GLU A 98 2.33 -8.56 15.68
CA GLU A 98 2.65 -8.80 17.08
C GLU A 98 3.44 -7.63 17.68
N ARG A 99 4.47 -7.14 16.97
CA ARG A 99 5.28 -6.00 17.41
C ARG A 99 4.51 -4.68 17.44
N ILE A 100 3.70 -4.39 16.43
CA ILE A 100 2.87 -3.17 16.39
C ILE A 100 1.84 -3.23 17.53
N ARG A 101 1.24 -4.40 17.78
CA ARG A 101 0.28 -4.59 18.89
C ARG A 101 0.95 -4.45 20.26
N GLU A 102 2.18 -4.91 20.43
CA GLU A 102 2.97 -4.71 21.66
C GLU A 102 3.13 -3.21 22.00
N GLU A 103 3.27 -2.35 20.98
CA GLU A 103 3.44 -0.90 21.18
C GLU A 103 2.12 -0.13 21.31
N PHE A 104 1.12 -0.42 20.47
CA PHE A 104 -0.12 0.36 20.38
C PHE A 104 -1.34 -0.30 21.04
N GLY A 105 -1.21 -1.53 21.53
CA GLY A 105 -2.26 -2.22 22.29
C GLY A 105 -3.36 -2.86 21.46
N GLY A 106 -4.53 -3.06 22.08
CA GLY A 106 -5.61 -3.93 21.57
C GLY A 106 -6.38 -3.43 20.33
N GLY A 107 -6.14 -2.20 19.87
CA GLY A 107 -6.75 -1.65 18.64
C GLY A 107 -6.02 -2.05 17.35
N VAL A 108 -5.01 -2.91 17.42
CA VAL A 108 -4.26 -3.43 16.27
C VAL A 108 -4.85 -4.78 15.85
N HIS A 109 -5.08 -4.97 14.56
CA HIS A 109 -5.77 -6.12 13.99
C HIS A 109 -5.03 -6.65 12.75
N GLN A 110 -4.92 -7.96 12.61
CA GLN A 110 -4.44 -8.63 11.40
C GLN A 110 -5.43 -9.72 10.98
N PRO A 111 -5.98 -9.70 9.75
CA PRO A 111 -6.97 -10.69 9.32
C PRO A 111 -6.39 -12.08 9.11
N SER A 112 -5.22 -12.17 8.47
CA SER A 112 -4.51 -13.44 8.25
C SER A 112 -2.99 -13.26 8.25
N HIS A 113 -2.27 -14.39 8.33
CA HIS A 113 -0.81 -14.47 8.29
C HIS A 113 -0.41 -15.75 7.53
N GLU A 114 -0.53 -15.70 6.20
CA GLU A 114 -0.38 -16.90 5.36
C GLU A 114 1.05 -17.45 5.28
N GLY A 115 2.05 -16.73 5.80
CA GLY A 115 3.47 -17.09 5.82
C GLY A 115 4.14 -17.01 4.45
N ARG A 116 3.56 -17.62 3.43
CA ARG A 116 4.07 -17.64 2.06
C ARG A 116 2.94 -17.43 1.06
N GLN A 117 3.26 -16.69 -0.01
CA GLN A 117 2.36 -16.52 -1.15
C GLN A 117 2.13 -17.87 -1.86
N ARG A 118 0.86 -18.21 -2.08
CA ARG A 118 0.40 -19.42 -2.78
C ARG A 118 -0.61 -19.05 -3.86
N SER A 119 -0.10 -18.53 -4.98
CA SER A 119 -0.94 -18.18 -6.14
C SER A 119 -1.67 -19.42 -6.67
N GLU A 120 -2.85 -19.21 -7.27
CA GLU A 120 -3.72 -20.27 -7.83
C GLU A 120 -4.33 -21.20 -6.76
N ASN A 121 -4.19 -20.84 -5.48
CA ASN A 121 -4.90 -21.48 -4.40
C ASN A 121 -6.13 -20.64 -4.05
N THR A 122 -7.32 -21.12 -4.42
CA THR A 122 -8.58 -20.38 -4.23
C THR A 122 -8.77 -19.86 -2.81
N ALA A 123 -8.46 -20.67 -1.79
CA ALA A 123 -8.65 -20.24 -0.40
C ALA A 123 -7.66 -19.14 0.01
N HIS A 124 -6.42 -19.22 -0.46
CA HIS A 124 -5.40 -18.19 -0.25
C HIS A 124 -5.75 -16.89 -0.99
N ASP A 125 -6.16 -16.99 -2.25
CA ASP A 125 -6.52 -15.85 -3.08
C ASP A 125 -7.77 -15.13 -2.53
N MET A 126 -8.74 -15.88 -1.99
CA MET A 126 -9.89 -15.30 -1.29
C MET A 126 -9.50 -14.50 -0.04
N ARG A 127 -8.50 -14.96 0.72
CA ARG A 127 -7.97 -14.23 1.90
C ARG A 127 -7.24 -12.96 1.46
N ALA A 128 -6.37 -13.07 0.45
CA ALA A 128 -5.68 -11.92 -0.13
C ALA A 128 -6.68 -10.86 -0.63
N LEU A 129 -7.72 -11.26 -1.36
CA LEU A 129 -8.76 -10.35 -1.82
C LEU A 129 -9.55 -9.72 -0.66
N THR A 130 -9.86 -10.51 0.37
CA THR A 130 -10.52 -10.02 1.60
C THR A 130 -9.69 -8.90 2.24
N GLU A 131 -8.39 -9.11 2.38
CA GLU A 131 -7.47 -8.14 2.96
C GLU A 131 -7.31 -6.87 2.11
N MET A 132 -7.21 -6.99 0.77
CA MET A 132 -7.18 -5.82 -0.12
C MET A 132 -8.45 -4.96 0.04
N TYR A 133 -9.62 -5.60 0.16
CA TYR A 133 -10.87 -4.90 0.39
C TYR A 133 -10.95 -4.27 1.78
N LEU A 134 -10.52 -4.99 2.83
CA LEU A 134 -10.47 -4.43 4.19
C LEU A 134 -9.56 -3.20 4.27
N LEU A 135 -8.37 -3.25 3.67
CA LEU A 135 -7.50 -2.07 3.55
C LEU A 135 -8.21 -0.93 2.81
N SER A 136 -8.95 -1.23 1.75
CA SER A 136 -9.68 -0.19 1.01
C SER A 136 -10.79 0.52 1.81
N THR A 137 -11.15 0.00 2.99
CA THR A 137 -12.08 0.66 3.92
C THR A 137 -11.40 1.61 4.92
N CYS A 138 -10.06 1.65 4.95
CA CYS A 138 -9.32 2.51 5.88
C CYS A 138 -9.26 3.97 5.40
N ASP A 139 -9.28 4.92 6.34
CA ASP A 139 -9.19 6.35 6.06
C ASP A 139 -7.79 6.77 5.60
N VAL A 140 -6.76 6.10 6.15
CA VAL A 140 -5.36 6.31 5.78
C VAL A 140 -4.70 4.97 5.47
N LEU A 141 -3.85 4.97 4.45
CA LEU A 141 -3.09 3.80 4.03
C LEU A 141 -1.59 4.07 4.07
N LEU A 142 -0.86 3.11 4.64
CA LEU A 142 0.57 2.91 4.49
C LEU A 142 0.78 1.72 3.54
N THR A 143 1.51 1.88 2.44
CA THR A 143 1.74 0.80 1.46
C THR A 143 3.21 0.56 1.21
N SER A 144 3.58 -0.69 0.95
CA SER A 144 4.95 -1.06 0.61
C SER A 144 5.23 -0.80 -0.86
N GLY A 145 6.36 -0.15 -1.16
CA GLY A 145 6.82 0.06 -2.54
C GLY A 145 6.91 -1.25 -3.31
N PHE A 146 6.61 -1.20 -4.61
CA PHE A 146 6.56 -2.35 -5.52
C PHE A 146 5.36 -3.31 -5.31
N SER A 147 4.57 -3.12 -4.24
CA SER A 147 3.44 -4.01 -3.90
C SER A 147 2.18 -3.69 -4.70
N THR A 148 1.87 -4.53 -5.70
CA THR A 148 0.59 -4.44 -6.42
C THR A 148 -0.62 -4.70 -5.54
N PHE A 149 -0.46 -5.46 -4.45
CA PHE A 149 -1.47 -5.63 -3.41
C PHE A 149 -1.89 -4.28 -2.80
N GLY A 150 -0.90 -3.42 -2.50
CA GLY A 150 -1.13 -2.06 -2.04
C GLY A 150 -1.79 -1.18 -3.09
N TYR A 151 -1.39 -1.30 -4.37
CA TYR A 151 -1.99 -0.56 -5.48
C TYR A 151 -3.48 -0.87 -5.67
N VAL A 152 -3.88 -2.14 -5.48
CA VAL A 152 -5.29 -2.53 -5.56
C VAL A 152 -6.07 -1.89 -4.41
N ALA A 153 -5.59 -2.01 -3.18
CA ALA A 153 -6.25 -1.46 -2.00
C ALA A 153 -6.44 0.07 -2.07
N GLN A 154 -5.36 0.81 -2.37
CA GLN A 154 -5.42 2.27 -2.50
C GLN A 154 -6.31 2.71 -3.67
N GLY A 155 -6.31 1.93 -4.75
CA GLY A 155 -7.07 2.20 -5.96
C GLY A 155 -8.57 2.03 -5.73
N LEU A 156 -8.98 0.93 -5.09
CA LEU A 156 -10.36 0.69 -4.67
C LEU A 156 -10.87 1.81 -3.76
N ALA A 157 -10.04 2.24 -2.80
CA ALA A 157 -10.36 3.35 -1.88
C ALA A 157 -10.37 4.72 -2.58
N GLY A 158 -9.58 4.92 -3.64
CA GLY A 158 -9.39 6.23 -4.27
C GLY A 158 -8.56 7.18 -3.41
N VAL A 159 -7.73 6.64 -2.50
CA VAL A 159 -6.94 7.43 -1.54
C VAL A 159 -5.46 7.38 -1.89
N ARG A 160 -4.76 8.49 -1.69
CA ARG A 160 -3.30 8.56 -1.85
C ARG A 160 -2.66 7.97 -0.59
N PRO A 161 -1.94 6.84 -0.63
CA PRO A 161 -1.25 6.32 0.54
C PRO A 161 0.03 7.10 0.87
N TRP A 162 0.55 6.80 2.06
CA TRP A 162 1.95 6.98 2.41
C TRP A 162 2.73 5.74 1.96
N LEU A 163 3.69 5.93 1.07
CA LEU A 163 4.48 4.87 0.46
C LEU A 163 5.75 4.65 1.26
N LEU A 164 5.97 3.42 1.72
CA LEU A 164 7.24 2.96 2.27
C LEU A 164 8.17 2.64 1.09
N PRO A 165 9.19 3.48 0.80
CA PRO A 165 10.14 3.17 -0.26
C PRO A 165 10.83 1.86 0.05
N ARG A 166 10.96 1.02 -0.97
CA ARG A 166 11.67 -0.24 -0.87
C ARG A 166 13.16 0.01 -1.04
N HIS A 167 13.97 -0.71 -0.28
CA HIS A 167 15.39 -0.85 -0.57
C HIS A 167 15.59 -1.29 -2.03
N PRO A 168 16.49 -0.69 -2.82
CA PRO A 168 16.61 -1.02 -4.24
C PRO A 168 16.88 -2.51 -4.51
N TRP A 169 16.36 -3.05 -5.62
CA TRP A 169 16.37 -4.50 -5.87
C TRP A 169 17.72 -4.98 -6.38
N TRP A 170 18.49 -4.05 -6.97
CA TRP A 170 19.85 -4.31 -7.44
C TRP A 170 20.85 -4.36 -6.29
N GLU A 171 20.48 -3.85 -5.11
CA GLU A 171 21.32 -3.92 -3.93
C GLU A 171 21.21 -5.31 -3.31
N LYS A 172 22.35 -6.01 -3.28
CA LYS A 172 22.44 -7.40 -2.83
C LYS A 172 22.56 -7.52 -1.31
N GLN A 173 22.95 -6.43 -0.64
CA GLN A 173 23.06 -6.42 0.81
C GLN A 173 21.67 -6.26 1.44
N PRO A 174 21.41 -6.92 2.58
CA PRO A 174 20.17 -6.71 3.31
C PRO A 174 20.08 -5.24 3.74
N ALA A 175 18.86 -4.69 3.74
CA ALA A 175 18.63 -3.37 4.31
C ALA A 175 19.05 -3.37 5.78
N THR A 176 19.97 -2.48 6.16
CA THR A 176 20.46 -2.31 7.52
C THR A 176 19.98 -1.03 8.19
N GLU A 177 19.46 -0.09 7.41
CA GLU A 177 19.05 1.24 7.88
C GLU A 177 17.67 1.61 7.34
N VAL A 178 16.92 2.36 8.15
CA VAL A 178 15.62 2.91 7.75
C VAL A 178 15.84 4.07 6.77
N PRO A 179 15.17 4.09 5.61
CA PRO A 179 15.25 5.22 4.68
C PRO A 179 14.85 6.56 5.34
N ASP A 180 15.51 7.65 4.96
CA ASP A 180 15.08 9.02 5.31
C ASP A 180 14.74 9.81 4.01
N PRO A 181 13.48 10.23 3.82
CA PRO A 181 12.33 10.02 4.70
C PRO A 181 11.85 8.55 4.75
N PRO A 182 11.25 8.11 5.88
CA PRO A 182 10.79 6.73 6.04
C PRO A 182 9.62 6.37 5.12
N CYS A 183 8.87 7.39 4.67
CA CYS A 183 7.82 7.27 3.69
C CYS A 183 7.57 8.61 2.98
N MET A 184 6.80 8.56 1.90
CA MET A 184 6.40 9.75 1.15
C MET A 184 4.94 9.64 0.72
N ARG A 185 4.24 10.78 0.66
CA ARG A 185 2.86 10.81 0.15
C ARG A 185 2.87 10.71 -1.37
N VAL A 186 2.18 9.72 -1.93
CA VAL A 186 2.12 9.57 -3.39
C VAL A 186 1.24 10.65 -4.02
N PRO A 187 1.53 11.08 -5.27
CA PRO A 187 0.78 12.14 -5.93
C PRO A 187 -0.63 11.72 -6.35
N SER A 188 -0.89 10.41 -6.43
CA SER A 188 -2.08 9.83 -7.06
C SER A 188 -2.38 8.44 -6.45
N PRO A 189 -3.67 8.03 -6.35
CA PRO A 189 -4.04 6.66 -5.97
C PRO A 189 -3.81 5.63 -7.08
N GLU A 190 -3.41 6.04 -8.29
CA GLU A 190 -3.24 5.11 -9.42
C GLU A 190 -2.14 4.07 -9.16
N PRO A 191 -2.28 2.85 -9.71
CA PRO A 191 -1.20 1.87 -9.72
C PRO A 191 0.02 2.35 -10.51
N CYS A 192 1.21 1.86 -10.15
CA CYS A 192 2.39 2.00 -10.98
C CYS A 192 2.41 0.94 -12.10
N PHE A 193 2.64 1.35 -13.34
CA PHE A 193 3.01 0.45 -14.42
C PHE A 193 4.51 0.17 -14.38
N HIS A 194 4.90 -1.02 -13.93
CA HIS A 194 6.30 -1.41 -13.68
C HIS A 194 7.17 -1.62 -14.93
N SER A 195 6.56 -1.82 -16.10
CA SER A 195 7.29 -2.16 -17.33
C SER A 195 6.73 -1.40 -18.54
N PRO A 196 6.79 -0.05 -18.53
CA PRO A 196 6.33 0.74 -19.66
C PRO A 196 7.24 0.53 -20.88
N SER A 197 6.65 0.67 -22.07
CA SER A 197 7.45 0.84 -23.28
C SER A 197 8.08 2.23 -23.29
N TYR A 198 9.38 2.29 -23.53
CA TYR A 198 10.13 3.55 -23.63
C TYR A 198 10.14 4.13 -25.04
N TYR A 199 9.38 3.57 -25.99
CA TYR A 199 9.50 3.91 -27.40
C TYR A 199 8.50 4.99 -27.85
N ASP A 200 8.99 6.06 -28.47
CA ASP A 200 8.20 7.00 -29.26
C ASP A 200 8.04 6.47 -30.69
N CYS A 201 6.84 5.99 -31.00
CA CYS A 201 6.50 5.42 -32.30
C CYS A 201 6.61 6.43 -33.45
N ALA A 202 6.31 7.71 -33.21
CA ALA A 202 6.31 8.73 -34.25
C ALA A 202 7.74 9.17 -34.58
N ALA A 203 8.56 9.40 -33.56
CA ALA A 203 9.97 9.74 -33.74
C ALA A 203 10.86 8.52 -34.02
N ARG A 204 10.32 7.31 -33.87
CA ARG A 204 11.01 6.01 -34.04
C ARG A 204 12.25 5.86 -33.17
N LYS A 205 12.21 6.38 -31.95
CA LYS A 205 13.32 6.36 -30.98
C LYS A 205 12.79 6.25 -29.55
N ASP A 206 13.66 5.96 -28.61
CA ASP A 206 13.26 5.93 -27.19
C ASP A 206 13.07 7.35 -26.62
N TYR A 207 12.17 7.48 -25.65
CA TYR A 207 12.02 8.65 -24.80
C TYR A 207 13.25 8.80 -23.90
N ASP A 208 13.81 10.00 -23.83
CA ASP A 208 14.84 10.34 -22.84
C ASP A 208 14.28 10.23 -21.41
N ASP A 209 13.01 10.58 -21.23
CA ASP A 209 12.26 10.38 -19.99
C ASP A 209 10.78 10.06 -20.26
N ILE A 210 10.42 8.78 -20.15
CA ILE A 210 9.03 8.32 -20.31
C ILE A 210 8.06 9.00 -19.34
N GLY A 211 8.56 9.45 -18.17
CA GLY A 211 7.78 10.22 -17.21
C GLY A 211 7.38 11.61 -17.67
N LYS A 212 7.80 12.03 -18.88
CA LYS A 212 7.43 13.30 -19.52
C LYS A 212 6.70 13.09 -20.85
N ALA A 213 6.30 11.86 -21.16
CA ALA A 213 5.58 11.55 -22.41
C ALA A 213 4.22 12.28 -22.51
N ALA A 214 3.59 12.60 -21.39
CA ALA A 214 2.39 13.45 -21.34
C ALA A 214 2.31 14.20 -19.99
N PRO A 215 1.56 15.33 -19.89
CA PRO A 215 1.45 16.12 -18.66
C PRO A 215 0.87 15.36 -17.45
N TYR A 216 0.10 14.29 -17.71
CA TYR A 216 -0.56 13.45 -16.70
C TYR A 216 0.16 12.11 -16.50
N VAL A 217 1.36 11.93 -17.06
CA VAL A 217 2.23 10.78 -16.83
C VAL A 217 3.43 11.24 -16.01
N ARG A 218 3.83 10.47 -15.00
CA ARG A 218 5.06 10.67 -14.23
C ARG A 218 5.72 9.34 -13.92
N ARG A 219 6.98 9.37 -13.50
CA ARG A 219 7.63 8.19 -12.92
C ARG A 219 7.00 7.85 -11.58
N CYS A 220 6.94 6.56 -11.27
CA CYS A 220 6.49 6.11 -9.96
C CYS A 220 7.53 6.44 -8.89
N MET A 221 7.07 6.66 -7.66
CA MET A 221 7.96 6.97 -6.54
C MET A 221 8.71 5.74 -6.00
N ASP A 222 8.14 4.55 -6.15
CA ASP A 222 8.68 3.27 -5.69
C ASP A 222 9.36 2.46 -6.79
N VAL A 223 9.02 2.71 -8.05
CA VAL A 223 9.62 2.05 -9.22
C VAL A 223 10.15 3.14 -10.16
N SER A 224 11.44 3.43 -10.06
CA SER A 224 12.08 4.56 -10.76
C SER A 224 12.07 4.46 -12.29
N TRP A 225 11.80 3.27 -12.84
CA TRP A 225 11.60 3.01 -14.27
C TRP A 225 10.12 2.74 -14.63
N GLY A 226 9.22 2.80 -13.66
CA GLY A 226 7.78 2.67 -13.87
C GLY A 226 7.13 4.01 -14.20
N THR A 227 5.88 3.95 -14.67
CA THR A 227 5.06 5.15 -14.91
C THR A 227 3.72 5.07 -14.18
N GLN A 228 3.20 6.23 -13.76
CA GLN A 228 1.92 6.36 -13.08
C GLN A 228 1.15 7.55 -13.65
N LEU A 229 -0.18 7.46 -13.66
CA LEU A 229 -1.05 8.59 -13.97
C LEU A 229 -1.17 9.54 -12.77
N VAL A 230 -1.07 10.83 -13.04
CA VAL A 230 -1.26 11.91 -12.05
C VAL A 230 -2.29 12.90 -12.55
N ASN A 231 -2.92 13.65 -11.64
CA ASN A 231 -3.86 14.67 -12.07
C ASN A 231 -3.10 15.77 -12.79
N GLY A 232 -3.32 15.89 -14.09
CA GLY A 232 -2.75 16.94 -14.92
C GLY A 232 -3.44 18.26 -14.63
N SER A 233 -3.18 18.86 -13.45
CA SER A 233 -3.32 20.30 -13.32
C SER A 233 -2.05 20.93 -13.84
N SER A 234 -2.19 21.60 -14.98
CA SER A 234 -1.25 22.58 -15.49
C SER A 234 -0.98 23.63 -14.40
N GLN A 235 0.27 24.09 -14.32
CA GLN A 235 0.82 25.18 -13.48
C GLN A 235 1.51 24.73 -12.17
N TRP A 236 2.83 24.56 -12.29
CA TRP A 236 3.73 25.29 -11.40
C TRP A 236 4.00 26.66 -12.04
#